data_AF-A0A832PZL4-F1
#
_entry.id   AF-A0A832PZL4-F1
#
_cell.length_a   1.000
_cell.length_b   1.000
_cell.length_c   1.000
_cell.angle_alpha   90.00
_cell.angle_beta   90.00
_cell.angle_gamma   90.00
#
_symmetry.space_group_name_H-M   'P 1'
#
loop_
_entity.id
_entity.type
_entity.pdbx_description
1 polymer ?
#
loop_
_entity_poly.entity_id
_entity_poly.type
_entity_poly.pdbx_seq_one_letter_code
_entity_poly.pdbx_strand_id
1 'polypeptide(L)'
;MKKLHEIVKERFTKQNELSQKTEAFKKEQAKLNSEIQELLRLENVAHNGLDLDKIQIAEKLIWIRGNPFGKTSDVTKFGGIVIAECAIIDIAEDCKKMRTQFFGNKKYEGFYQRCDCEYGYGPRHGSIVDRIGLIDKEHQFTDDEKDACIYYIKNYNAVKEAKAKLQTAR
;
A
#
# COMPACT_ATOMS: atom_id res chain seq x y z
N MET A 1 59.87 14.54 11.32
CA MET A 1 58.61 14.45 12.10
C MET A 1 57.59 15.37 11.48
N LYS A 2 56.36 14.92 11.26
CA LYS A 2 55.27 15.80 10.80
C LYS A 2 55.02 16.89 11.86
N LYS A 3 54.73 18.11 11.43
CA LYS A 3 54.34 19.19 12.35
C LYS A 3 52.91 18.96 12.85
N LEU A 4 52.60 19.41 14.06
CA LEU A 4 51.29 19.18 14.70
C LEU A 4 50.10 19.62 13.81
N HIS A 5 50.22 20.75 13.12
CA HIS A 5 49.16 21.25 12.23
C HIS A 5 48.88 20.31 11.03
N GLU A 6 49.90 19.59 10.54
CA GLU A 6 49.76 18.63 9.44
C GLU A 6 49.04 17.37 9.93
N ILE A 7 49.40 16.90 11.13
CA ILE A 7 48.76 15.74 11.78
C ILE A 7 47.28 16.02 12.04
N VAL A 8 46.95 17.20 12.56
CA VAL A 8 45.57 17.59 12.83
C VAL A 8 44.76 17.68 11.54
N LYS A 9 45.31 18.29 10.49
CA LYS A 9 44.67 18.37 9.16
C LYS A 9 44.37 16.98 8.61
N GLU A 10 45.37 16.09 8.62
CA GLU A 10 45.23 14.73 8.10
C GLU A 10 44.25 13.86 8.91
N ARG A 11 44.18 14.05 10.23
CA ARG A 11 43.16 13.40 11.07
C ARG A 11 41.76 13.85 10.66
N PHE A 12 41.53 15.15 10.52
CA PHE A 12 40.21 15.67 10.15
C PHE A 12 39.80 15.25 8.73
N THR A 13 40.71 15.21 7.77
CA THR A 13 40.39 14.70 6.42
C THR A 13 39.99 13.23 6.47
N LYS A 14 40.75 12.39 7.19
CA LYS A 14 40.42 10.96 7.36
C LYS A 14 39.10 10.76 8.11
N GLN A 15 38.79 11.61 9.09
CA GLN A 15 37.53 11.55 9.84
C GLN A 15 36.33 11.93 8.96
N ASN A 16 36.49 12.92 8.08
CA ASN A 16 35.48 13.26 7.08
C ASN A 16 35.28 12.15 6.04
N GLU A 17 36.37 11.57 5.52
CA GLU A 17 36.31 10.42 4.60
C GLU A 17 35.59 9.22 5.23
N LEU A 18 35.90 8.91 6.51
CA LEU A 18 35.23 7.84 7.25
C LEU A 18 33.73 8.12 7.42
N SER A 19 33.36 9.36 7.75
CA SER A 19 31.97 9.77 7.89
C SER A 19 31.20 9.58 6.57
N GLN A 20 31.76 10.07 5.45
CA GLN A 20 31.14 9.94 4.12
C GLN A 20 30.97 8.47 3.71
N LYS A 21 32.00 7.64 3.90
CA LYS A 21 31.91 6.20 3.58
C LYS A 21 30.89 5.48 4.45
N THR A 22 30.81 5.83 5.73
CA THR A 22 29.82 5.25 6.65
C THR A 22 28.40 5.65 6.25
N GLU A 23 28.18 6.89 5.86
CA GLU A 23 26.87 7.36 5.42
C GLU A 23 26.44 6.69 4.10
N ALA A 24 27.35 6.59 3.13
CA ALA A 24 27.11 5.89 1.87
C ALA A 24 26.79 4.41 2.11
N PHE A 25 27.57 3.74 2.97
CA PHE A 25 27.32 2.34 3.34
C PHE A 25 25.95 2.16 4.01
N LYS A 26 25.57 3.04 4.94
CA LYS A 26 24.26 2.99 5.59
C LYS A 26 23.12 3.16 4.60
N LYS A 27 23.25 4.07 3.62
CA LYS A 27 22.25 4.26 2.55
C LYS A 27 22.11 2.99 1.71
N GLU A 28 23.23 2.41 1.29
CA GLU A 28 23.23 1.17 0.50
C GLU A 28 22.67 -0.01 1.30
N GLN A 29 23.05 -0.14 2.57
CA GLN A 29 22.52 -1.16 3.47
C GLN A 29 21.01 -1.02 3.65
N ALA A 30 20.50 0.21 3.84
CA ALA A 30 19.08 0.46 3.95
C ALA A 30 18.33 0.09 2.65
N LYS A 31 18.90 0.44 1.50
CA LYS A 31 18.36 0.10 0.19
C LYS A 31 18.28 -1.42 0.00
N LEU A 32 19.39 -2.14 0.15
CA LEU A 32 19.44 -3.60 0.02
C LEU A 32 18.51 -4.29 1.02
N ASN A 33 18.42 -3.80 2.26
CA ASN A 33 17.46 -4.34 3.23
C ASN A 33 16.02 -4.14 2.77
N SER A 34 15.69 -3.00 2.17
CA SER A 34 14.35 -2.76 1.64
C SER A 34 14.03 -3.68 0.46
N GLU A 35 15.00 -3.90 -0.44
CA GLU A 35 14.86 -4.81 -1.58
C GLU A 35 14.70 -6.28 -1.11
N ILE A 36 15.50 -6.72 -0.14
CA ILE A 36 15.38 -8.07 0.45
C ILE A 36 14.00 -8.28 1.08
N GLN A 37 13.50 -7.29 1.82
CA GLN A 37 12.17 -7.39 2.43
C GLN A 37 11.06 -7.48 1.38
N GLU A 38 11.20 -6.75 0.27
CA GLU A 38 10.26 -6.84 -0.84
C GLU A 38 10.34 -8.20 -1.53
N LEU A 39 11.53 -8.73 -1.81
CA LEU A 39 11.70 -10.06 -2.41
C LEU A 39 11.11 -11.17 -1.54
N LEU A 40 11.34 -11.14 -0.23
CA LEU A 40 10.72 -12.09 0.71
C LEU A 40 9.19 -12.00 0.68
N ARG A 41 8.64 -10.79 0.58
CA ARG A 41 7.19 -10.54 0.46
C ARG A 41 6.61 -11.22 -0.77
N LEU A 42 7.31 -11.09 -1.90
CA LEU A 42 6.92 -11.71 -3.16
C LEU A 42 7.03 -13.24 -3.11
N GLU A 43 8.11 -13.77 -2.53
CA GLU A 43 8.33 -15.21 -2.37
C GLU A 43 7.21 -15.86 -1.56
N ASN A 44 6.80 -15.24 -0.45
CA ASN A 44 5.73 -15.80 0.38
C ASN A 44 4.37 -15.76 -0.34
N VAL A 45 4.10 -14.70 -1.12
CA VAL A 45 2.88 -14.66 -1.95
C VAL A 45 2.88 -15.84 -2.94
N ALA A 46 4.00 -16.08 -3.63
CA ALA A 46 4.13 -17.21 -4.55
C ALA A 46 4.00 -18.58 -3.86
N HIS A 47 4.61 -18.77 -2.68
CA HIS A 47 4.48 -20.00 -1.87
C HIS A 47 3.04 -20.31 -1.46
N ASN A 48 2.21 -19.27 -1.24
CA ASN A 48 0.79 -19.44 -0.93
C ASN A 48 -0.09 -19.74 -2.17
N GLY A 49 0.52 -19.97 -3.34
CA GLY A 49 -0.19 -20.28 -4.59
C GLY A 49 -0.94 -19.08 -5.19
N LEU A 50 -0.58 -17.87 -4.77
CA LEU A 50 -1.18 -16.63 -5.27
C LEU A 50 -0.45 -16.17 -6.54
N ASP A 51 -1.21 -15.62 -7.48
CA ASP A 51 -0.68 -15.07 -8.73
C ASP A 51 0.06 -13.77 -8.45
N LEU A 52 1.39 -13.87 -8.42
CA LEU A 52 2.28 -12.77 -8.07
C LEU A 52 2.19 -11.61 -9.05
N ASP A 53 2.10 -11.91 -10.34
CA ASP A 53 2.09 -10.92 -11.42
C ASP A 53 0.82 -10.08 -11.32
N LYS A 54 -0.34 -10.73 -11.13
CA LYS A 54 -1.60 -10.02 -10.90
C LYS A 54 -1.56 -9.13 -9.66
N ILE A 55 -0.96 -9.60 -8.57
CA ILE A 55 -0.82 -8.82 -7.34
C ILE A 55 0.06 -7.60 -7.57
N GLN A 56 1.20 -7.76 -8.24
CA GLN A 56 2.12 -6.66 -8.51
C GLN A 56 1.53 -5.60 -9.45
N ILE A 57 0.77 -6.03 -10.46
CA ILE A 57 0.04 -5.11 -11.35
C ILE A 57 -0.99 -4.34 -10.53
N ALA A 58 -1.83 -5.03 -9.77
CA ALA A 58 -2.89 -4.40 -8.98
C ALA A 58 -2.35 -3.38 -7.96
N GLU A 59 -1.24 -3.68 -7.28
CA GLU A 59 -0.64 -2.78 -6.28
C GLU A 59 -0.10 -1.46 -6.87
N LYS A 60 0.14 -1.40 -8.19
CA LYS A 60 0.53 -0.16 -8.88
C LYS A 60 -0.68 0.69 -9.28
N LEU A 61 -1.88 0.09 -9.32
CA LEU A 61 -3.09 0.70 -9.85
C LEU A 61 -4.10 1.10 -8.76
N ILE A 62 -4.23 0.30 -7.71
CA ILE A 62 -5.20 0.51 -6.64
C ILE A 62 -4.55 0.46 -5.26
N TRP A 63 -5.12 1.20 -4.32
CA TRP A 63 -4.77 1.13 -2.91
C TRP A 63 -5.97 0.67 -2.08
N ILE A 64 -5.69 -0.13 -1.06
CA ILE A 64 -6.69 -0.64 -0.10
C ILE A 64 -6.17 -0.39 1.30
N ARG A 65 -6.99 0.22 2.16
CA ARG A 65 -6.70 0.39 3.58
C ARG A 65 -7.84 -0.15 4.43
N GLY A 66 -7.50 -0.76 5.56
CA GLY A 66 -8.46 -1.32 6.50
C GLY A 66 -8.98 -2.69 6.08
N ASN A 67 -10.27 -2.93 6.33
CA ASN A 67 -11.03 -4.12 5.97
C ASN A 67 -12.04 -3.79 4.86
N PRO A 68 -11.73 -4.09 3.58
CA PRO A 68 -12.62 -3.79 2.47
C PRO A 68 -13.88 -4.68 2.41
N PHE A 69 -13.91 -5.75 3.20
CA PHE A 69 -15.05 -6.67 3.34
C PHE A 69 -15.87 -6.40 4.62
N GLY A 70 -15.59 -5.29 5.32
CA GLY A 70 -16.35 -4.88 6.50
C GLY A 70 -17.80 -4.57 6.15
N LYS A 71 -18.74 -5.25 6.81
CA LYS A 71 -20.18 -5.02 6.66
C LYS A 71 -20.61 -3.85 7.52
N THR A 72 -21.25 -2.86 6.92
CA THR A 72 -21.78 -1.68 7.62
C THR A 72 -23.02 -2.06 8.43
N SER A 73 -23.27 -1.32 9.51
CA SER A 73 -24.50 -1.45 10.30
C SER A 73 -25.74 -0.93 9.56
N ASP A 74 -25.54 -0.22 8.45
CA ASP A 74 -26.59 0.46 7.68
C ASP A 74 -27.01 -0.38 6.47
N VAL A 75 -27.62 -1.53 6.75
CA VAL A 75 -28.02 -2.55 5.75
C VAL A 75 -29.10 -2.03 4.79
N THR A 76 -29.81 -0.96 5.17
CA THR A 76 -31.03 -0.49 4.51
C THR A 76 -30.78 0.27 3.20
N LYS A 77 -29.67 1.02 3.10
CA LYS A 77 -29.36 1.85 1.91
C LYS A 77 -28.47 1.18 0.87
N PHE A 78 -27.60 0.26 1.30
CA PHE A 78 -26.62 -0.38 0.42
C PHE A 78 -26.79 -1.90 0.33
N GLY A 79 -27.87 -2.45 0.89
CA GLY A 79 -28.20 -3.88 0.77
C GLY A 79 -27.17 -4.83 1.35
N GLY A 80 -26.30 -4.36 2.25
CA GLY A 80 -25.18 -5.14 2.79
C GLY A 80 -23.99 -5.32 1.83
N ILE A 81 -23.98 -4.64 0.68
CA ILE A 81 -22.88 -4.65 -0.28
C ILE A 81 -21.65 -3.98 0.34
N VAL A 82 -20.51 -4.67 0.31
CA VAL A 82 -19.26 -4.17 0.91
C VAL A 82 -18.47 -3.30 -0.07
N ILE A 83 -17.52 -2.50 0.44
CA ILE A 83 -16.73 -1.59 -0.41
C ILE A 83 -15.89 -2.36 -1.46
N ALA A 84 -15.47 -3.60 -1.15
CA ALA A 84 -14.80 -4.47 -2.10
C ALA A 84 -15.66 -4.82 -3.33
N GLU A 85 -16.93 -5.16 -3.12
CA GLU A 85 -17.85 -5.53 -4.20
C GLU A 85 -18.16 -4.32 -5.09
N CYS A 86 -18.37 -3.15 -4.49
CA CYS A 86 -18.52 -1.90 -5.25
C CYS A 86 -17.29 -1.61 -6.10
N ALA A 87 -16.08 -1.78 -5.54
CA ALA A 87 -14.84 -1.56 -6.27
C ALA A 87 -14.68 -2.53 -7.45
N ILE A 88 -14.96 -3.82 -7.25
CA ILE A 88 -14.89 -4.85 -8.30
C ILE A 88 -15.82 -4.50 -9.46
N ILE A 89 -17.08 -4.13 -9.16
CA ILE A 89 -18.06 -3.78 -10.19
C ILE A 89 -17.61 -2.52 -10.94
N ASP A 90 -17.18 -1.47 -10.22
CA ASP A 90 -16.77 -0.23 -10.85
C ASP A 90 -15.52 -0.40 -11.71
N ILE A 91 -14.56 -1.24 -11.30
CA ILE A 91 -13.37 -1.60 -12.11
C ILE A 91 -13.79 -2.34 -13.39
N ALA A 92 -14.73 -3.28 -13.29
CA ALA A 92 -15.28 -3.97 -14.46
C ALA A 92 -16.01 -3.00 -15.42
N GLU A 93 -16.51 -1.87 -14.91
CA GLU A 93 -17.18 -0.80 -15.66
C GLU A 93 -16.28 0.41 -15.96
N ASP A 94 -14.97 0.23 -16.08
CA ASP A 94 -13.97 1.27 -16.44
C ASP A 94 -13.75 2.38 -15.38
N CYS A 95 -13.94 2.03 -14.11
CA CYS A 95 -13.67 2.86 -12.94
C CYS A 95 -14.49 4.17 -12.90
N LYS A 96 -15.71 4.18 -13.44
CA LYS A 96 -16.54 5.39 -13.58
C LYS A 96 -16.66 6.21 -12.30
N LYS A 97 -16.87 5.57 -11.15
CA LYS A 97 -16.94 6.25 -9.85
C LYS A 97 -15.56 6.40 -9.23
N MET A 98 -14.71 5.38 -9.32
CA MET A 98 -13.40 5.35 -8.70
C MET A 98 -12.43 6.39 -9.25
N ARG A 99 -12.73 7.02 -10.40
CA ARG A 99 -11.98 8.17 -10.92
C ARG A 99 -12.23 9.47 -10.15
N THR A 100 -13.42 9.66 -9.61
CA THR A 100 -13.78 10.91 -8.90
C THR A 100 -13.84 10.75 -7.38
N GLN A 101 -14.09 9.53 -6.89
CA GLN A 101 -14.23 9.22 -5.48
C GLN A 101 -13.57 7.88 -5.11
N PHE A 102 -13.32 7.66 -3.83
CA PHE A 102 -12.98 6.34 -3.30
C PHE A 102 -14.18 5.72 -2.59
N PHE A 103 -14.24 4.40 -2.61
CA PHE A 103 -15.24 3.66 -1.82
C PHE A 103 -14.75 3.52 -0.38
N GLY A 104 -15.59 3.83 0.60
CA GLY A 104 -15.14 3.92 1.98
C GLY A 104 -16.19 3.56 3.03
N ASN A 105 -15.70 3.14 4.19
CA ASN A 105 -16.48 3.00 5.41
C ASN A 105 -15.90 3.92 6.48
N LYS A 106 -16.78 4.57 7.24
CA LYS A 106 -16.42 5.44 8.35
C LYS A 106 -16.90 4.89 9.68
N LYS A 107 -16.24 5.31 10.76
CA LYS A 107 -16.69 5.12 12.13
C LYS A 107 -17.09 6.46 12.75
N TYR A 108 -18.25 6.50 13.41
CA TYR A 108 -18.75 7.66 14.15
C TYR A 108 -19.55 7.19 15.37
N GLU A 109 -19.19 7.63 16.57
CA GLU A 109 -19.90 7.30 17.82
C GLU A 109 -20.23 5.80 18.00
N GLY A 110 -19.31 4.93 17.56
CA GLY A 110 -19.49 3.47 17.63
C GLY A 110 -20.22 2.84 16.43
N PHE A 111 -20.87 3.63 15.59
CA PHE A 111 -21.51 3.16 14.35
C PHE A 111 -20.50 3.02 13.21
N TYR A 112 -20.71 2.01 12.37
CA TYR A 112 -19.86 1.68 11.23
C TYR A 112 -20.68 1.80 9.94
N GLN A 113 -20.42 2.85 9.16
CA GLN A 113 -21.33 3.33 8.11
C GLN A 113 -20.61 3.49 6.77
N ARG A 114 -21.36 3.32 5.67
CA ARG A 114 -20.86 3.57 4.32
C ARG A 114 -20.63 5.07 4.10
N CYS A 115 -19.49 5.43 3.54
CA CYS A 115 -19.14 6.81 3.21
C CYS A 115 -18.14 6.86 2.06
N ASP A 116 -18.66 7.03 0.85
CA ASP A 116 -17.85 7.28 -0.35
C ASP A 116 -17.54 8.78 -0.40
N CYS A 117 -16.31 9.13 -0.73
CA CYS A 117 -15.87 10.52 -0.73
C CYS A 117 -15.01 10.81 -1.95
N GLU A 118 -15.17 12.00 -2.50
CA GLU A 118 -14.30 12.53 -3.53
C GLU A 118 -12.85 12.61 -3.04
N TYR A 119 -11.90 12.44 -3.96
CA TYR A 119 -10.48 12.55 -3.61
C TYR A 119 -10.15 13.95 -3.10
N GLY A 120 -9.45 14.02 -1.96
CA GLY A 120 -9.13 15.27 -1.27
C GLY A 120 -10.18 15.71 -0.25
N TYR A 121 -11.34 15.04 -0.21
CA TYR A 121 -12.41 15.32 0.73
C TYR A 121 -12.60 14.17 1.73
N GLY A 122 -13.41 14.42 2.75
CA GLY A 122 -13.69 13.46 3.81
C GLY A 122 -15.09 13.64 4.40
N PRO A 123 -15.51 12.72 5.28
CA PRO A 123 -16.82 12.78 5.90
C PRO A 123 -16.95 14.02 6.79
N ARG A 124 -18.15 14.61 6.83
CA ARG A 124 -18.47 15.71 7.77
C ARG A 124 -18.33 15.30 9.24
N HIS A 125 -18.69 14.06 9.56
CA HIS A 125 -18.61 13.49 10.91
C HIS A 125 -18.05 12.07 10.85
N GLY A 126 -17.21 11.75 11.83
CA GLY A 126 -16.50 10.47 11.93
C GLY A 126 -15.21 10.46 11.14
N SER A 127 -14.61 9.29 11.02
CA SER A 127 -13.36 9.09 10.30
C SER A 127 -13.44 7.87 9.40
N ILE A 128 -12.90 7.97 8.19
CA ILE A 128 -12.77 6.84 7.26
C ILE A 128 -11.78 5.85 7.86
N VAL A 129 -12.21 4.61 8.04
CA VAL A 129 -11.43 3.52 8.63
C VAL A 129 -11.04 2.48 7.58
N ASP A 130 -11.90 2.28 6.58
CA ASP A 130 -11.65 1.38 5.47
C ASP A 130 -11.93 2.08 4.16
N ARG A 131 -11.10 1.84 3.15
CA ARG A 131 -11.23 2.50 1.85
C ARG A 131 -10.48 1.80 0.74
N ILE A 132 -11.03 1.89 -0.47
CA ILE A 132 -10.45 1.42 -1.72
C ILE A 132 -10.53 2.54 -2.76
N GLY A 133 -9.42 2.83 -3.43
CA GLY A 133 -9.34 3.84 -4.48
C GLY A 133 -8.22 3.58 -5.48
N LEU A 134 -8.16 4.41 -6.51
CA LEU A 134 -7.13 4.38 -7.54
C LEU A 134 -5.88 5.15 -7.10
N ILE A 135 -4.71 4.67 -7.51
CA ILE A 135 -3.44 5.38 -7.36
C ILE A 135 -3.36 6.51 -8.39
N ASP A 136 -3.60 6.18 -9.67
CA ASP A 136 -3.75 7.15 -10.75
C ASP A 136 -5.19 7.10 -11.27
N LYS A 137 -5.87 8.25 -11.21
CA LYS A 137 -7.28 8.42 -11.59
C LYS A 137 -7.45 8.58 -13.10
N GLU A 138 -6.39 8.99 -13.81
CA GLU A 138 -6.45 9.22 -15.25
C GLU A 138 -6.02 7.97 -16.04
N HIS A 139 -5.38 6.99 -15.39
CA HIS A 139 -4.94 5.74 -16.00
C HIS A 139 -6.09 5.02 -16.72
N GLN A 140 -5.82 4.56 -17.94
CA GLN A 140 -6.75 3.77 -18.73
C GLN A 140 -6.42 2.31 -18.56
N PHE A 141 -7.31 1.60 -17.86
CA PHE A 141 -7.10 0.21 -17.48
C PHE A 141 -7.26 -0.69 -18.71
N THR A 142 -6.27 -1.53 -18.96
CA THR A 142 -6.44 -2.66 -19.89
C THR A 142 -7.28 -3.76 -19.25
N ASP A 143 -7.79 -4.69 -20.05
CA ASP A 143 -8.60 -5.80 -19.51
C ASP A 143 -7.78 -6.70 -18.56
N ASP A 144 -6.51 -6.94 -18.86
CA ASP A 144 -5.60 -7.69 -17.98
C ASP A 144 -5.38 -6.96 -16.63
N GLU A 145 -5.29 -5.64 -16.65
CA GLU A 145 -5.15 -4.82 -15.45
C GLU A 145 -6.41 -4.83 -14.59
N LYS A 146 -7.60 -4.79 -15.22
CA LYS A 146 -8.88 -4.97 -14.51
C LYS A 146 -8.94 -6.33 -13.83
N ASP A 147 -8.59 -7.39 -14.56
CA ASP A 147 -8.55 -8.76 -14.04
C ASP A 147 -7.56 -8.90 -12.87
N ALA A 148 -6.39 -8.27 -12.98
CA ALA A 148 -5.40 -8.23 -11.92
C ALA A 148 -5.93 -7.53 -10.65
N CYS A 149 -6.56 -6.36 -10.81
CA CYS A 149 -7.16 -5.62 -9.70
C CYS A 149 -8.31 -6.40 -9.03
N ILE A 150 -9.19 -7.03 -9.81
CA ILE A 150 -10.30 -7.84 -9.29
C ILE A 150 -9.75 -9.07 -8.56
N TYR A 151 -8.76 -9.75 -9.13
CA TYR A 151 -8.07 -10.87 -8.48
C TYR A 151 -7.47 -10.44 -7.14
N TYR A 152 -6.78 -9.30 -7.10
CA TYR A 152 -6.17 -8.79 -5.89
C TYR A 152 -7.20 -8.48 -4.80
N ILE A 153 -8.31 -7.82 -5.14
CA ILE A 153 -9.38 -7.52 -4.18
C ILE A 153 -9.97 -8.82 -3.62
N LYS A 154 -10.32 -9.78 -4.49
CA LYS A 154 -10.90 -11.07 -4.06
C LYS A 154 -9.98 -11.87 -3.13
N ASN A 155 -8.67 -11.77 -3.32
CA ASN A 155 -7.67 -12.47 -2.52
C ASN A 155 -7.05 -11.59 -1.42
N TYR A 156 -7.58 -10.38 -1.16
CA TYR A 156 -6.92 -9.38 -0.32
C TYR A 156 -6.55 -9.89 1.08
N ASN A 157 -7.43 -10.66 1.73
CA ASN A 157 -7.14 -11.22 3.06
C ASN A 157 -5.96 -12.19 3.03
N ALA A 158 -5.96 -13.14 2.09
CA ALA A 158 -4.87 -14.10 1.91
C ALA A 158 -3.55 -13.39 1.58
N VAL A 159 -3.60 -12.38 0.71
CA VAL A 159 -2.43 -11.56 0.35
C VAL A 159 -1.91 -10.79 1.57
N LYS A 160 -2.81 -10.18 2.36
CA LYS A 160 -2.44 -9.44 3.58
C LYS A 160 -1.79 -10.36 4.62
N GLU A 161 -2.32 -11.56 4.82
CA GLU A 161 -1.77 -12.56 5.73
C GLU A 161 -0.39 -13.07 5.27
N ALA A 162 -0.24 -13.39 3.97
CA ALA A 162 1.04 -13.77 3.38
C ALA A 162 2.10 -12.66 3.60
N LYS A 163 1.70 -11.39 3.45
CA LYS A 163 2.62 -10.26 3.66
C LYS A 163 2.96 -10.03 5.14
N ALA A 164 2.03 -10.30 6.06
CA ALA A 164 2.22 -10.08 7.50
C ALA A 164 3.14 -11.10 8.18
N LYS A 165 3.17 -12.36 7.72
CA LYS A 165 4.00 -13.44 8.30
C LYS A 165 5.50 -13.11 8.32
N LEU A 166 5.97 -12.21 7.46
CA LEU A 166 7.37 -11.78 7.40
C LEU A 166 7.72 -10.69 8.42
N GLN A 167 6.76 -9.86 8.84
CA GLN A 167 6.99 -8.81 9.83
C GLN A 167 7.09 -9.35 11.26
N THR A 168 6.52 -10.53 11.52
CA THR A 168 6.48 -11.18 12.83
C THR A 168 7.56 -12.25 13.03
N ALA A 169 8.28 -12.63 11.98
CA ALA A 169 9.39 -13.59 12.04
C ALA A 169 10.76 -12.94 12.39
N ARG A 170 10.75 -11.70 12.89
CA ARG A 170 11.92 -10.94 13.36
C ARG A 170 11.75 -10.62 14.84
#